data_AF-A0A0M3JJE0-F1
#
_entry.id   AF-A0A0M3JJE0-F1
#
_cell.length_a   1.000
_cell.length_b   1.000
_cell.length_c   1.000
_cell.angle_alpha   90.00
_cell.angle_beta   90.00
_cell.angle_gamma   90.00
#
_symmetry.space_group_name_H-M   'P 1'
#
loop_
_entity.id
_entity.type
_entity.pdbx_description
1 polymer ?
#
loop_
_entity_poly.entity_id
_entity_poly.type
_entity_poly.pdbx_seq_one_letter_code
_entity_poly.pdbx_strand_id
1 'polypeptide(L)'
;MIIISVLISLPSEYGLSYCHPCQDPLLNDCHPAGTCRATGAQTYTCECLKGYVDRSPDVSSKPGRVCVLTEPVCLDATQNDCHPAAICSETSSGDDKYTCRCRDGYIDQSPDKVSRPGRICVEMVLFSKESS
;
A
#
# COMPACT_ATOMS: atom_id res chain seq x y z
N MET A 1 -2.15 -48.73 52.00
CA MET A 1 -0.86 -48.38 51.38
C MET A 1 -0.43 -49.59 50.58
N ILE A 2 -0.31 -49.64 49.25
CA ILE A 2 -0.10 -48.64 48.21
C ILE A 2 -0.89 -49.13 46.98
N ILE A 3 -1.61 -48.22 46.32
CA ILE A 3 -2.53 -48.53 45.22
C ILE A 3 -1.77 -48.36 43.89
N ILE A 4 -1.59 -49.48 43.19
CA ILE A 4 -1.69 -49.69 41.73
C ILE A 4 -0.81 -48.87 40.76
N SER A 5 0.08 -49.62 40.10
CA SER A 5 0.44 -49.66 38.67
C SER A 5 0.72 -48.37 37.87
N VAL A 6 1.92 -48.37 37.29
CA VAL A 6 2.42 -47.46 36.26
C VAL A 6 1.53 -47.45 35.02
N LEU A 7 1.00 -46.27 34.67
CA LEU A 7 0.62 -45.89 33.30
C LEU A 7 1.19 -44.50 33.01
N ILE A 8 2.37 -44.49 32.39
CA ILE A 8 2.89 -43.34 31.66
C ILE A 8 2.15 -43.32 30.32
N SER A 9 1.34 -42.29 30.05
CA SER A 9 0.86 -42.00 28.69
C SER A 9 0.32 -40.56 28.55
N LEU A 10 1.25 -39.62 28.36
CA LEU A 10 1.24 -38.48 27.41
C LEU A 10 0.14 -37.37 27.50
N PRO A 11 0.44 -36.16 26.96
CA PRO A 11 0.00 -34.87 27.49
C PRO A 11 -1.26 -34.31 26.79
N SER A 12 -1.89 -33.33 27.44
CA SER A 12 -2.92 -32.43 26.88
C SER A 12 -4.10 -33.14 26.23
N GLU A 13 -5.11 -33.44 27.02
CA GLU A 13 -6.40 -33.84 26.48
C GLU A 13 -6.90 -32.81 25.46
N TYR A 14 -7.31 -33.31 24.28
CA TYR A 14 -7.98 -32.61 23.17
C TYR A 14 -7.10 -31.81 22.20
N GLY A 15 -6.30 -32.53 21.42
CA GLY A 15 -5.70 -32.06 20.15
C GLY A 15 -6.72 -31.81 19.04
N LEU A 16 -7.70 -30.93 19.26
CA LEU A 16 -8.29 -30.20 18.14
C LEU A 16 -7.21 -29.24 17.67
N SER A 17 -6.55 -29.59 16.58
CA SER A 17 -5.78 -28.63 15.80
C SER A 17 -6.77 -27.58 15.29
N TYR A 18 -7.03 -26.57 16.11
CA TYR A 18 -7.82 -25.43 15.70
C TYR A 18 -6.99 -24.71 14.65
N CYS A 19 -7.44 -24.83 13.40
CA CYS A 19 -6.82 -24.18 12.27
C CYS A 19 -6.70 -22.69 12.57
N HIS A 20 -5.51 -22.11 12.38
CA HIS A 20 -5.32 -20.70 12.66
C HIS A 20 -6.26 -19.87 11.76
N PRO A 21 -6.84 -18.74 12.22
CA PRO A 21 -7.76 -17.92 11.43
C PRO A 21 -7.28 -17.55 10.02
N CYS A 22 -5.97 -17.35 9.84
CA CYS A 22 -5.37 -17.07 8.52
C CYS A 22 -5.18 -18.29 7.60
N GLN A 23 -5.39 -19.51 8.08
CA GLN A 23 -5.29 -20.73 7.29
C GLN A 23 -6.65 -21.15 6.70
N ASP A 24 -7.75 -20.65 7.26
CA ASP A 24 -9.11 -20.85 6.77
C ASP A 24 -9.81 -19.49 6.55
N PRO A 25 -10.12 -19.11 5.30
CA PRO A 25 -10.84 -17.87 4.99
C PRO A 25 -12.20 -17.72 5.70
N LEU A 26 -12.80 -18.81 6.18
CA LEU A 26 -14.06 -18.77 6.94
C LEU A 26 -13.86 -18.39 8.40
N LEU A 27 -12.63 -18.45 8.91
CA LEU A 27 -12.28 -18.15 10.31
C LEU A 27 -11.75 -16.72 10.50
N ASN A 28 -11.66 -15.94 9.43
CA ASN A 28 -11.33 -14.52 9.48
C ASN A 28 -12.30 -13.69 8.64
N ASP A 29 -12.36 -12.40 8.91
CA ASP A 29 -13.20 -11.44 8.20
C ASP A 29 -12.36 -10.47 7.34
N CYS A 30 -11.14 -10.85 6.94
CA CYS A 30 -10.33 -10.01 6.05
C CYS A 30 -11.05 -9.74 4.74
N HIS A 31 -10.86 -8.54 4.17
CA HIS A 31 -11.33 -8.25 2.84
C HIS A 31 -10.67 -9.18 1.80
N PRO A 32 -11.36 -9.61 0.72
CA PRO A 32 -10.76 -10.45 -0.33
C PRO A 32 -9.54 -9.83 -1.01
N ALA A 33 -9.48 -8.50 -1.07
CA ALA A 33 -8.32 -7.73 -1.54
C ALA A 33 -7.34 -7.35 -0.40
N GLY A 34 -7.25 -8.21 0.62
CA GLY A 34 -6.35 -8.06 1.76
C GLY A 34 -5.62 -9.36 2.08
N THR A 35 -4.69 -9.26 3.02
CA THR A 35 -3.86 -10.35 3.54
C THR A 35 -4.16 -10.53 5.03
N CYS A 36 -4.31 -11.79 5.45
CA CYS A 36 -4.38 -12.14 6.86
C CYS A 36 -2.97 -12.37 7.43
N ARG A 37 -2.65 -11.72 8.54
CA ARG A 37 -1.39 -11.88 9.27
C ARG A 37 -1.64 -12.37 10.69
N ALA A 38 -1.04 -13.50 11.05
CA ALA A 38 -1.09 -14.01 12.42
C ALA A 38 -0.37 -13.05 13.38
N THR A 39 -0.99 -12.76 14.53
CA THR A 39 -0.39 -11.97 15.62
C THR A 39 -0.23 -12.77 16.92
N GLY A 40 -0.73 -14.01 16.93
CA GLY A 40 -0.67 -14.93 18.06
C GLY A 40 -1.23 -16.30 17.67
N ALA A 41 -1.47 -17.17 18.65
CA ALA A 41 -1.92 -18.54 18.37
C ALA A 41 -3.32 -18.60 17.75
N GLN A 42 -4.20 -17.66 18.09
CA GLN A 42 -5.57 -17.55 17.55
C GLN A 42 -5.96 -16.11 17.24
N THR A 43 -4.99 -15.21 17.18
CA THR A 43 -5.20 -13.79 16.91
C THR A 43 -4.56 -13.42 15.59
N TYR A 44 -5.21 -12.51 14.88
CA TYR A 44 -4.76 -12.08 13.56
C TYR A 44 -5.07 -10.60 13.35
N THR A 45 -4.45 -10.04 12.33
CA THR A 45 -4.78 -8.73 11.77
C THR A 45 -4.94 -8.88 10.25
N CYS A 46 -5.64 -7.94 9.62
CA CYS A 46 -5.73 -7.89 8.17
C CYS A 46 -5.09 -6.62 7.64
N GLU A 47 -4.52 -6.71 6.46
CA GLU A 47 -3.86 -5.60 5.79
C GLU A 47 -4.29 -5.59 4.32
N CYS A 48 -4.62 -4.43 3.76
CA CYS A 48 -4.97 -4.35 2.35
C CYS A 48 -3.76 -4.68 1.46
N LEU A 49 -4.02 -5.30 0.31
CA LEU A 49 -2.98 -5.57 -0.67
C LEU A 49 -2.37 -4.25 -1.19
N LYS A 50 -1.15 -4.32 -1.73
CA LYS A 50 -0.50 -3.17 -2.35
C LYS A 50 -1.40 -2.57 -3.44
N GLY A 51 -1.58 -1.25 -3.42
CA GLY A 51 -2.48 -0.53 -4.34
C GLY A 51 -3.91 -0.41 -3.82
N TYR A 52 -4.24 -1.01 -2.68
CA TYR A 52 -5.53 -0.81 -2.01
C TYR A 52 -5.37 0.08 -0.78
N VAL A 53 -6.31 1.00 -0.61
CA VAL A 53 -6.42 1.83 0.59
C VAL A 53 -7.47 1.24 1.53
N ASP A 54 -7.13 1.18 2.81
CA ASP A 54 -8.04 0.74 3.85
C ASP A 54 -9.08 1.84 4.16
N ARG A 55 -10.35 1.50 3.99
CA ARG A 55 -11.51 2.34 4.30
C ARG A 55 -12.39 1.71 5.37
N SER A 56 -11.82 0.80 6.16
CA SER A 56 -12.53 0.18 7.28
C SER A 56 -12.99 1.26 8.26
N PRO A 57 -14.21 1.16 8.84
CA PRO A 57 -14.72 2.15 9.78
C PRO A 57 -13.83 2.33 11.02
N ASP A 58 -13.12 1.28 11.42
CA ASP A 58 -12.20 1.28 12.55
C ASP A 58 -10.86 0.65 12.11
N VAL A 59 -10.01 1.47 11.48
CA VAL A 59 -8.67 1.05 11.03
C VAL A 59 -7.76 0.69 12.20
N SER A 60 -7.97 1.28 13.38
CA SER A 60 -7.11 1.07 14.55
C SER A 60 -7.29 -0.32 15.16
N SER A 61 -8.53 -0.81 15.22
CA SER A 61 -8.83 -2.13 15.82
C SER A 61 -9.10 -3.23 14.79
N LYS A 62 -9.64 -2.87 13.62
CA LYS A 62 -10.03 -3.81 12.55
C LYS A 62 -9.61 -3.29 11.16
N PRO A 63 -8.30 -3.17 10.91
CA PRO A 63 -7.79 -2.78 9.58
C PRO A 63 -8.11 -3.85 8.53
N GLY A 64 -8.08 -3.51 7.25
CA GLY A 64 -8.13 -4.45 6.14
C GLY A 64 -9.47 -5.18 5.94
N ARG A 65 -10.58 -4.62 6.45
CA ARG A 65 -11.95 -5.15 6.25
C ARG A 65 -12.65 -4.53 5.05
N VAL A 66 -12.24 -3.32 4.66
CA VAL A 66 -12.72 -2.63 3.48
C VAL A 66 -11.52 -2.11 2.70
N CYS A 67 -11.09 -2.85 1.68
CA CYS A 67 -9.96 -2.46 0.84
C CYS A 67 -10.46 -1.97 -0.51
N VAL A 68 -10.21 -0.69 -0.81
CA VAL A 68 -10.63 -0.04 -2.06
C VAL A 68 -9.41 0.14 -2.96
N LEU A 69 -9.52 -0.27 -4.23
CA LEU A 69 -8.44 -0.07 -5.20
C LEU A 69 -8.17 1.43 -5.34
N THR A 70 -6.91 1.82 -5.13
CA THR A 70 -6.45 3.18 -5.39
C THR A 70 -5.95 3.21 -6.82
N GLU A 71 -6.61 3.98 -7.69
CA GLU A 71 -6.01 4.26 -9.00
C GLU A 71 -4.69 5.01 -8.79
N PRO A 72 -3.62 4.66 -9.53
CA PRO A 72 -2.38 5.42 -9.53
C PRO A 72 -2.68 6.90 -9.78
N VAL A 73 -2.10 7.77 -8.95
CA VAL A 73 -2.32 9.22 -8.98
C VAL A 73 -2.01 9.82 -10.35
N CYS A 74 -1.03 9.29 -11.07
CA CYS A 74 -0.64 9.71 -12.40
C CYS A 74 -1.61 9.28 -13.51
N LEU A 75 -2.51 8.32 -13.26
CA LEU A 75 -3.54 7.93 -14.23
C LEU A 75 -4.80 8.79 -14.14
N ASP A 76 -5.07 9.38 -12.98
CA ASP A 76 -6.17 10.31 -12.76
C ASP A 76 -5.64 11.76 -12.70
N ALA A 77 -5.87 12.53 -13.77
CA ALA A 77 -5.47 13.93 -13.85
C ALA A 77 -6.15 14.83 -12.80
N THR A 78 -7.17 14.35 -12.08
CA THR A 78 -7.77 15.07 -10.95
C THR A 78 -7.04 14.82 -9.62
N GLN A 79 -6.20 13.79 -9.55
CA GLN A 79 -5.41 13.42 -8.37
C GLN A 79 -4.00 14.01 -8.38
N ASN A 80 -3.55 14.56 -9.51
CA ASN A 80 -2.25 15.20 -9.63
C ASN A 80 -2.36 16.61 -10.24
N ASP A 81 -1.39 17.48 -9.92
CA ASP A 81 -1.30 18.84 -10.43
C ASP A 81 -0.09 19.03 -11.37
N CYS A 82 0.41 17.96 -12.00
CA CYS A 82 1.52 18.05 -12.95
C CYS A 82 1.16 18.97 -14.12
N HIS A 83 2.13 19.73 -14.64
CA HIS A 83 1.95 20.46 -15.88
C HIS A 83 1.63 19.49 -17.04
N PRO A 84 0.79 19.83 -18.03
CA PRO A 84 0.51 18.94 -19.17
C PRO A 84 1.75 18.54 -20.00
N ALA A 85 2.82 19.34 -19.92
CA ALA A 85 4.11 19.06 -20.54
C ALA A 85 5.11 18.36 -19.59
N ALA A 86 4.67 17.91 -18.43
CA ALA A 86 5.46 17.12 -17.48
C ALA A 86 5.13 15.62 -17.58
N ILE A 87 6.04 14.82 -17.05
CA ILE A 87 5.92 13.40 -16.80
C ILE A 87 5.59 13.25 -15.33
N CYS A 88 4.49 12.56 -15.03
CA CYS A 88 4.12 12.17 -13.68
C CYS A 88 4.75 10.81 -13.34
N SER A 89 5.30 10.68 -12.13
CA SER A 89 5.85 9.44 -11.60
C SER A 89 5.33 9.20 -10.19
N GLU A 90 4.80 8.00 -9.92
CA GLU A 90 4.38 7.59 -8.57
C GLU A 90 5.59 7.52 -7.62
N THR A 91 5.43 8.00 -6.40
CA THR A 91 6.44 7.93 -5.35
C THR A 91 5.87 7.28 -4.12
N SER A 92 6.52 6.22 -3.64
CA SER A 92 6.19 5.55 -2.37
C SER A 92 7.05 6.04 -1.21
N SER A 93 7.83 7.10 -1.41
CA SER A 93 8.83 7.62 -0.48
C SER A 93 8.66 9.13 -0.33
N GLY A 94 8.54 9.60 0.91
CA GLY A 94 8.24 10.99 1.25
C GLY A 94 6.76 11.18 1.64
N ASP A 95 6.38 12.43 1.88
CA ASP A 95 4.99 12.80 2.22
C ASP A 95 4.07 12.79 0.99
N ASP A 96 4.65 12.95 -0.20
CA ASP A 96 3.93 13.01 -1.48
C ASP A 96 3.85 11.64 -2.18
N LYS A 97 2.68 11.34 -2.75
CA LYS A 97 2.37 10.09 -3.46
C LYS A 97 2.89 10.04 -4.91
N TYR A 98 3.33 11.19 -5.43
CA TYR A 98 3.82 11.33 -6.80
C TYR A 98 4.79 12.51 -6.92
N THR A 99 5.56 12.53 -8.00
CA THR A 99 6.42 13.65 -8.40
C THR A 99 6.21 13.95 -9.89
N CYS A 100 6.49 15.19 -10.30
CA CYS A 100 6.38 15.62 -11.69
C CYS A 100 7.74 16.11 -12.20
N ARG A 101 8.03 15.86 -13.47
CA ARG A 101 9.25 16.36 -14.12
C ARG A 101 8.93 16.86 -15.51
N CYS A 102 9.36 18.06 -15.90
CA CYS A 102 9.17 18.53 -17.27
C CYS A 102 9.75 17.54 -18.30
N ARG A 103 9.02 17.32 -19.40
CA ARG A 103 9.49 16.52 -20.54
C ARG A 103 10.70 17.18 -21.19
N ASP A 104 11.45 16.39 -21.92
CA ASP A 104 12.60 16.87 -22.66
C ASP A 104 12.16 17.96 -23.65
N GLY A 105 12.96 19.02 -23.77
CA GLY A 105 12.55 20.23 -24.52
C GLY A 105 11.79 21.27 -23.68
N TYR A 106 11.50 21.02 -22.40
CA TYR A 106 10.88 22.01 -21.50
C TYR A 106 11.75 22.32 -20.28
N ILE A 107 11.75 23.58 -19.84
CA ILE A 107 12.40 24.04 -18.61
C ILE A 107 11.35 24.17 -17.50
N ASP A 108 11.70 23.67 -16.32
CA ASP A 108 10.90 23.84 -15.12
C ASP A 108 11.03 25.26 -14.56
N GLN A 109 9.92 25.98 -14.54
CA GLN A 109 9.76 27.33 -13.99
C GLN A 109 8.95 27.33 -12.68
N SER A 110 8.75 26.15 -12.08
CA SER A 110 8.02 26.04 -10.81
C SER A 110 8.73 26.87 -9.72
N PRO A 111 7.97 27.52 -8.80
CA PRO A 111 8.55 28.30 -7.71
C PRO A 111 9.43 27.45 -6.79
N ASP A 112 8.97 26.24 -6.48
CA ASP A 112 9.71 25.26 -5.68
C ASP A 112 10.09 24.06 -6.53
N LYS A 113 11.27 24.11 -7.16
CA LYS A 113 11.77 23.04 -8.02
C LYS A 113 12.30 21.83 -7.25
N VAL A 114 12.49 21.97 -5.93
CA VAL A 114 13.07 20.91 -5.09
C VAL A 114 11.97 20.03 -4.54
N SER A 115 10.92 20.63 -3.97
CA SER A 115 9.80 19.88 -3.39
C SER A 115 8.63 19.70 -4.36
N ARG A 116 8.40 20.65 -5.28
CA ARG A 116 7.27 20.62 -6.24
C ARG A 116 7.71 20.88 -7.69
N PRO A 117 8.62 20.06 -8.25
CA PRO A 117 9.04 20.21 -9.64
C PRO A 117 7.89 19.97 -10.64
N GLY A 118 8.08 20.44 -11.88
CA GLY A 118 7.24 20.07 -13.02
C GLY A 118 5.79 20.57 -12.99
N ARG A 119 5.50 21.62 -12.20
CA ARG A 119 4.18 22.28 -12.14
C ARG A 119 4.03 23.39 -13.17
N ILE A 120 5.16 23.97 -13.58
CA ILE A 120 5.22 24.98 -14.64
C ILE A 120 6.33 24.57 -15.59
N CYS A 121 5.99 24.09 -16.79
CA CYS A 121 6.96 23.69 -17.81
C CYS A 121 6.84 24.61 -19.03
N VAL A 122 7.92 25.30 -19.35
CA VAL A 122 7.98 26.23 -20.50
C VAL A 122 8.87 25.64 -21.58
N GLU A 123 8.41 25.65 -22.82
CA GLU A 123 9.16 25.10 -23.95
C GLU A 123 10.48 25.84 -24.14
N MET A 124 11.56 25.07 -24.29
CA MET A 124 12.83 25.56 -24.80
C MET A 124 12.62 25.87 -26.27
N VAL A 125 12.28 27.13 -26.57
CA VAL A 125 12.54 27.70 -27.89
C VAL A 125 14.06 27.70 -28.06
N LEU A 126 14.59 26.57 -28.53
CA LEU A 126 15.86 26.56 -29.21
C LEU A 126 15.65 27.47 -30.40
N PHE A 127 16.07 28.72 -30.26
CA PHE A 127 16.39 29.52 -31.43
C PHE A 127 17.46 28.72 -32.16
N SER A 128 17.05 27.86 -33.10
CA SER A 128 17.71 27.71 -34.37
C SER A 128 17.67 29.08 -35.05
N LYS A 129 18.33 30.09 -34.44
CA LYS A 129 19.00 31.11 -35.20
C LYS A 129 20.15 30.36 -35.85
N GLU A 130 19.84 29.80 -37.01
CA GLU A 130 20.78 29.60 -38.08
C GLU A 130 21.63 30.87 -38.12
N SER A 131 22.83 30.79 -37.57
CA SER A 131 23.90 31.73 -37.86
C SER A 131 24.25 31.49 -39.34
N SER A 132 23.66 32.28 -40.22
CA SER A 132 24.11 32.47 -41.61
C SER A 132 23.98 33.94 -41.96
#